data_AF-T0ZW43-F1
#
_entry.id   AF-T0ZW43-F1
#
_cell.length_a   1.000
_cell.length_b   1.000
_cell.length_c   1.000
_cell.angle_alpha   90.00
_cell.angle_beta   90.00
_cell.angle_gamma   90.00
#
_symmetry.space_group_name_H-M   'P 1'
#
loop_
_entity.id
_entity.type
_entity.pdbx_description
1 polymer ?
#
loop_
_entity_poly.entity_id
_entity_poly.type
_entity_poly.pdbx_seq_one_letter_code
_entity_poly.pdbx_strand_id
1 'polypeptide(L)'
;SSFQYAAYKDFGSNNWAVNGFRTHNTSALLANDPHLTTEVPSIWLGFQLVSPVQNVVGVVFPGFPGIVLGHNPKVAWGATNGQVQQIYYYAETMKSGSSTQYLNNGSYSPFSVINENISVAGGSTYQLKVMRAVNGVILYTGENTIAMD
;
A
#
# COMPACT_ATOMS: atom_id res chain seq x y z
N SER A 1 -0.36 16.75 21.31
CA SER A 1 -0.58 15.30 21.57
C SER A 1 0.33 14.47 20.67
N SER A 2 1.07 13.48 21.19
CA SER A 2 2.03 12.72 20.39
C SER A 2 1.31 11.79 19.40
N PHE A 3 1.51 12.01 18.10
CA PHE A 3 1.26 10.98 17.09
C PHE A 3 2.17 9.80 17.41
N GLN A 4 1.61 8.79 18.07
CA GLN A 4 2.29 7.50 18.16
C GLN A 4 2.22 6.88 16.77
N TYR A 5 3.35 6.82 16.08
CA TYR A 5 3.52 5.87 15.00
C TYR A 5 3.35 4.50 15.65
N ALA A 6 2.19 3.87 15.47
CA ALA A 6 2.01 2.48 15.82
C ALA A 6 3.02 1.72 14.96
N ALA A 7 4.17 1.38 15.55
CA ALA A 7 5.02 0.33 15.02
C ALA A 7 4.17 -0.93 15.11
N TYR A 8 3.45 -1.23 14.03
CA TYR A 8 2.68 -2.46 13.92
C TYR A 8 3.66 -3.62 14.07
N LYS A 9 3.55 -4.30 15.20
CA LYS A 9 4.53 -5.26 15.70
C LYS A 9 4.55 -6.57 14.91
N ASP A 10 3.56 -6.78 14.03
CA ASP A 10 3.24 -8.10 13.47
C ASP A 10 3.12 -8.13 11.92
N PHE A 11 3.71 -7.17 11.21
CA PHE A 11 3.82 -7.26 9.74
C PHE A 11 5.17 -7.85 9.34
N GLY A 12 5.14 -9.08 8.84
CA GLY A 12 6.32 -9.80 8.39
C GLY A 12 5.99 -10.71 7.22
N SER A 13 7.02 -11.25 6.61
CA SER A 13 6.90 -12.31 5.62
C SER A 13 8.27 -12.93 5.42
N ASN A 14 8.28 -14.21 5.07
CA ASN A 14 9.52 -14.92 4.83
C ASN A 14 9.58 -15.40 3.37
N ASN A 15 10.78 -15.42 2.80
CA ASN A 15 11.04 -16.15 1.57
C ASN A 15 12.47 -16.67 1.56
N TRP A 16 12.67 -17.90 1.08
CA TRP A 16 13.98 -18.50 0.91
C TRP A 16 14.11 -19.06 -0.49
N ALA A 17 15.26 -18.81 -1.12
CA ALA A 17 15.62 -19.41 -2.40
C ALA A 17 16.91 -20.21 -2.24
N VAL A 18 16.91 -21.44 -2.73
CA VAL A 18 18.09 -22.31 -2.72
C VAL A 18 18.49 -22.60 -4.15
N ASN A 19 19.75 -22.28 -4.48
CA ASN A 19 20.32 -22.62 -5.78
C ASN A 19 20.37 -24.16 -5.94
N GLY A 20 20.02 -24.66 -7.12
CA GLY A 20 19.99 -26.09 -7.43
C GLY A 20 21.27 -26.83 -7.08
N PHE A 21 22.46 -26.24 -7.23
CA PHE A 21 23.74 -26.88 -6.86
C PHE A 21 23.86 -27.24 -5.36
N ARG A 22 23.00 -26.68 -4.50
CA ARG A 22 22.92 -26.96 -3.06
C ARG A 22 21.81 -27.96 -2.71
N THR A 23 21.17 -28.58 -3.70
CA THR A 23 20.05 -29.51 -3.51
C THR A 23 20.40 -30.90 -4.04
N HIS A 24 19.77 -31.94 -3.48
CA HIS A 24 20.05 -33.32 -3.85
C HIS A 24 19.74 -33.65 -5.33
N ASN A 25 18.70 -33.04 -5.90
CA ASN A 25 18.25 -33.29 -7.28
C ASN A 25 18.68 -32.20 -8.26
N THR A 26 19.60 -31.32 -7.88
CA THR A 26 20.09 -30.19 -8.69
C THR A 26 19.04 -29.15 -9.10
N SER A 27 17.83 -29.21 -8.54
CA SER A 27 16.73 -28.28 -8.87
C SER A 27 16.67 -27.11 -7.88
N ALA A 28 16.41 -25.90 -8.36
CA ALA A 28 16.21 -24.75 -7.47
C ALA A 28 14.95 -24.93 -6.62
N LEU A 29 15.00 -24.46 -5.36
CA LEU A 29 13.86 -24.44 -4.45
C LEU A 29 13.50 -23.01 -4.08
N LEU A 30 12.20 -22.73 -4.00
CA LEU A 30 11.65 -21.47 -3.51
C LEU A 30 10.59 -21.78 -2.45
N ALA A 31 10.70 -21.14 -1.29
CA ALA A 31 9.67 -21.11 -0.27
C ALA A 31 9.24 -19.65 -0.06
N ASN A 32 7.95 -19.37 -0.07
CA ASN A 32 7.40 -18.05 0.21
C ASN A 32 6.22 -18.16 1.19
N ASP A 33 6.29 -17.40 2.26
CA ASP A 33 5.40 -17.45 3.41
C ASP A 33 4.99 -16.02 3.79
N PRO A 34 4.03 -15.41 3.07
CA PRO A 34 3.54 -14.07 3.35
C PRO A 34 2.65 -14.06 4.61
N HIS A 35 2.94 -13.19 5.59
CA HIS A 35 2.10 -13.05 6.77
C HIS A 35 1.15 -11.86 6.59
N LEU A 36 -0.12 -12.16 6.38
CA LEU A 36 -1.21 -11.19 6.36
C LEU A 36 -2.21 -11.56 7.46
N THR A 37 -3.04 -10.59 7.85
CA THR A 37 -4.16 -10.84 8.76
C THR A 37 -5.00 -12.01 8.24
N THR A 38 -5.28 -12.97 9.11
CA THR A 38 -6.15 -14.10 8.76
C THR A 38 -7.59 -13.63 8.79
N GLU A 39 -8.22 -13.62 7.61
CA GLU A 39 -9.60 -13.16 7.42
C GLU A 39 -10.43 -14.24 6.74
N VAL A 40 -11.76 -14.16 6.91
CA VAL A 40 -12.72 -15.00 6.21
C VAL A 40 -13.64 -14.10 5.39
N PRO A 41 -13.63 -14.20 4.05
CA PRO A 41 -12.82 -15.12 3.24
C PRO A 41 -11.32 -14.76 3.21
N SER A 42 -10.48 -15.74 2.86
CA SER A 42 -9.03 -15.53 2.70
C SER A 42 -8.74 -14.46 1.65
N ILE A 43 -7.79 -13.57 1.95
CA ILE A 43 -7.27 -12.59 0.98
C ILE A 43 -6.46 -13.26 -0.15
N TRP A 44 -5.86 -14.42 0.13
CA TRP A 44 -5.17 -15.23 -0.88
C TRP A 44 -6.13 -16.25 -1.46
N LEU A 45 -6.44 -16.08 -2.75
CA LEU A 45 -7.26 -17.00 -3.52
C LEU A 45 -6.36 -17.82 -4.44
N GLY A 46 -6.46 -19.15 -4.37
CA GLY A 46 -5.70 -20.06 -5.23
C GLY A 46 -6.27 -20.15 -6.63
N PHE A 47 -5.43 -19.98 -7.65
CA PHE A 47 -5.81 -20.07 -9.06
C PHE A 47 -4.75 -20.76 -9.91
N GLN A 48 -5.21 -21.32 -11.02
CA GLN A 48 -4.37 -21.72 -12.14
C GLN A 48 -4.88 -21.03 -13.41
N LEU A 49 -3.99 -20.31 -14.08
CA LEU A 49 -4.27 -19.63 -15.35
C LEU A 49 -3.59 -20.40 -16.48
N VAL A 50 -4.39 -20.88 -17.44
CA VAL A 50 -3.92 -21.68 -18.57
C VAL A 50 -4.30 -21.01 -19.89
N SER A 51 -3.33 -20.90 -20.78
CA SER A 51 -3.49 -20.51 -22.18
C SER A 51 -2.61 -21.42 -23.06
N PRO A 52 -2.70 -21.35 -24.40
CA PRO A 52 -1.81 -22.13 -25.28
C PRO A 52 -0.31 -21.86 -25.04
N VAL A 53 0.05 -20.71 -24.47
CA VAL A 53 1.44 -20.29 -24.26
C VAL A 53 1.86 -20.20 -22.80
N GLN A 54 0.93 -20.32 -21.85
CA GLN A 54 1.19 -20.13 -20.43
C GLN A 54 0.42 -21.13 -19.57
N ASN A 55 1.06 -21.58 -18.50
CA ASN A 55 0.43 -22.34 -17.44
C ASN A 55 1.05 -21.88 -16.12
N VAL A 56 0.27 -21.14 -15.33
CA VAL A 56 0.75 -20.50 -14.10
C VAL A 56 -0.17 -20.87 -12.96
N VAL A 57 0.41 -21.32 -11.85
CA VAL A 57 -0.31 -21.72 -10.63
C VAL A 57 0.17 -20.88 -9.46
N GLY A 58 -0.74 -20.45 -8.61
CA GLY A 58 -0.39 -19.74 -7.38
C GLY A 58 -1.58 -19.06 -6.74
N VAL A 59 -1.35 -17.91 -6.11
CA VAL A 59 -2.37 -17.13 -5.42
C VAL A 59 -2.51 -15.72 -5.98
N VAL A 60 -3.73 -15.17 -5.88
CA VAL A 60 -4.10 -13.80 -6.30
C VAL A 60 -4.79 -13.06 -5.16
N PHE A 61 -4.80 -11.73 -5.25
CA PHE A 61 -5.72 -10.89 -4.50
C PHE A 61 -7.05 -10.73 -5.25
N PRO A 62 -8.18 -10.55 -4.55
CA PRO A 62 -9.45 -10.19 -5.18
C PRO A 62 -9.30 -8.97 -6.10
N GLY A 63 -9.76 -9.09 -7.35
CA GLY A 63 -9.67 -8.03 -8.36
C GLY A 63 -8.31 -7.90 -9.06
N PHE A 64 -7.29 -8.67 -8.67
CA PHE A 64 -5.99 -8.64 -9.33
C PHE A 64 -5.97 -9.55 -10.57
N PRO A 65 -5.42 -9.10 -11.72
CA PRO A 65 -5.59 -9.81 -12.99
C PRO A 65 -4.67 -11.02 -13.19
N GLY A 66 -3.80 -11.36 -12.23
CA GLY A 66 -2.80 -12.42 -12.42
C GLY A 66 -2.24 -13.00 -11.13
N ILE A 67 -1.48 -14.09 -11.27
CA ILE A 67 -0.81 -14.80 -10.18
C ILE A 67 0.26 -13.91 -9.55
N VAL A 68 0.04 -13.51 -8.30
CA VAL A 68 0.94 -12.61 -7.54
C VAL A 68 2.14 -13.39 -7.00
N LEU A 69 1.88 -14.54 -6.37
CA LEU A 69 2.90 -15.45 -5.84
C LEU A 69 2.64 -16.83 -6.44
N GLY A 70 3.65 -17.47 -6.99
CA GLY A 70 3.44 -18.75 -7.66
C GLY A 70 4.58 -19.17 -8.55
N HIS A 71 4.26 -20.03 -9.52
CA HIS A 71 5.23 -20.55 -10.45
C HIS A 71 4.59 -20.97 -11.78
N ASN A 72 5.46 -21.19 -12.76
CA ASN A 72 5.17 -21.88 -14.00
C ASN A 72 6.22 -23.00 -14.21
N PRO A 73 6.19 -23.75 -15.32
CA PRO A 73 7.16 -24.84 -15.55
C PRO A 73 8.63 -24.41 -15.62
N LYS A 74 8.93 -23.12 -15.74
CA LYS A 74 10.29 -22.58 -15.97
C LYS A 74 10.82 -21.73 -14.81
N VAL A 75 9.94 -21.07 -14.04
CA VAL A 75 10.33 -20.12 -12.99
C VAL A 75 9.28 -20.09 -11.88
N ALA A 76 9.75 -19.86 -10.65
CA ALA A 76 8.94 -19.57 -9.48
C ALA A 76 9.30 -18.19 -8.93
N TRP A 77 8.32 -17.50 -8.34
CA TRP A 77 8.50 -16.19 -7.72
C TRP A 77 7.66 -16.06 -6.45
N GLY A 78 8.13 -15.17 -5.58
CA GLY A 78 7.46 -14.83 -4.34
C GLY A 78 7.86 -13.42 -3.93
N ALA A 79 7.19 -12.89 -2.90
CA ALA A 79 7.41 -11.55 -2.42
C ALA A 79 7.46 -11.52 -0.90
N THR A 80 8.22 -10.56 -0.38
CA THR A 80 8.26 -10.21 1.03
C THR A 80 8.17 -8.70 1.17
N ASN A 81 7.71 -8.19 2.31
CA ASN A 81 7.71 -6.76 2.57
C ASN A 81 9.17 -6.25 2.65
N GLY A 82 9.54 -5.37 1.73
CA GLY A 82 10.88 -4.76 1.70
C GLY A 82 11.11 -3.72 2.79
N GLN A 83 10.05 -3.27 3.49
CA GLN A 83 10.08 -2.24 4.53
C GLN A 83 10.83 -0.96 4.12
N VAL A 84 10.78 -0.64 2.82
CA VAL A 84 11.45 0.53 2.25
C VAL A 84 10.62 1.77 2.60
N GLN A 85 11.29 2.86 3.00
CA GLN A 85 10.62 4.14 3.19
C GLN A 85 10.12 4.67 1.84
N GLN A 86 8.81 4.69 1.65
CA GLN A 86 8.17 5.15 0.41
C GLN A 86 7.24 6.35 0.60
N ILE A 87 6.93 6.71 1.85
CA ILE A 87 5.96 7.75 2.21
C ILE A 87 6.64 8.77 3.12
N TYR A 88 6.44 10.05 2.89
CA TYR A 88 6.94 11.14 3.72
C TYR A 88 5.79 11.95 4.30
N TYR A 89 6.01 12.47 5.50
CA TYR A 89 5.07 13.36 6.17
C TYR A 89 5.69 14.75 6.28
N TYR A 90 4.90 15.77 5.91
CA TYR A 90 5.33 17.15 5.87
C TYR A 90 4.48 17.99 6.81
N ALA A 91 5.12 18.73 7.71
CA ALA A 91 4.46 19.73 8.53
C ALA A 91 4.35 21.05 7.75
N GLU A 92 3.16 21.32 7.22
CA GLU A 92 2.90 22.53 6.43
C GLU A 92 2.80 23.76 7.34
N THR A 93 3.50 24.83 6.96
CA THR A 93 3.43 26.10 7.71
C THR A 93 2.23 26.91 7.24
N MET A 94 1.22 27.03 8.09
CA MET A 94 -0.02 27.75 7.77
C MET A 94 0.18 29.26 7.81
N LYS A 95 -0.52 30.00 6.94
CA LYS A 95 -0.63 31.45 7.08
C LYS A 95 -1.44 31.79 8.33
N SER A 96 -0.94 32.72 9.16
CA SER A 96 -1.66 33.16 10.35
C SER A 96 -3.10 33.59 10.04
N GLY A 97 -4.06 33.04 10.78
CA GLY A 97 -5.49 33.28 10.59
C GLY A 97 -6.13 32.62 9.36
N SER A 98 -5.39 31.83 8.58
CA SER A 98 -5.91 31.10 7.42
C SER A 98 -5.97 29.60 7.67
N SER A 99 -7.06 28.97 7.25
CA SER A 99 -7.21 27.52 7.20
C SER A 99 -6.97 26.93 5.81
N THR A 100 -6.69 27.77 4.81
CA THR A 100 -6.65 27.35 3.40
C THR A 100 -5.34 27.67 2.69
N GLN A 101 -4.42 28.36 3.35
CA GLN A 101 -3.14 28.77 2.77
C GLN A 101 -1.94 28.31 3.59
N TYR A 102 -0.91 27.85 2.90
CA TYR A 102 0.34 27.34 3.48
C TYR A 102 1.55 27.96 2.78
N LEU A 103 2.70 27.97 3.45
CA LEU A 103 3.95 28.49 2.92
C LEU A 103 4.50 27.52 1.87
N ASN A 104 4.68 28.02 0.65
CA ASN A 104 5.29 27.32 -0.46
C ASN A 104 6.30 28.24 -1.15
N ASN A 105 7.56 27.82 -1.23
CA ASN A 105 8.65 28.56 -1.87
C ASN A 105 8.69 30.05 -1.49
N GLY A 106 8.55 30.35 -0.20
CA GLY A 106 8.62 31.72 0.34
C GLY A 106 7.35 32.56 0.20
N SER A 107 6.26 32.01 -0.36
CA SER A 107 4.98 32.70 -0.50
C SER A 107 3.81 31.84 0.00
N TYR A 108 2.73 32.47 0.47
CA TYR A 108 1.55 31.71 0.90
C TYR A 108 0.67 31.34 -0.29
N SER A 109 0.55 30.05 -0.55
CA SER A 109 -0.28 29.47 -1.63
C SER A 109 -1.52 28.80 -1.05
N PRO A 110 -2.67 28.80 -1.75
CA PRO A 110 -3.83 28.03 -1.32
C PRO A 110 -3.62 26.52 -1.52
N PHE A 111 -4.30 25.70 -0.72
CA PHE A 111 -4.45 24.28 -1.04
C PHE A 111 -5.26 24.07 -2.32
N SER A 112 -4.93 23.04 -3.09
CA SER A 112 -5.88 22.48 -4.05
C SER A 112 -6.98 21.75 -3.28
N VAL A 113 -8.22 21.88 -3.73
CA VAL A 113 -9.39 21.34 -3.05
C VAL A 113 -10.19 20.48 -4.02
N ILE A 114 -10.43 19.24 -3.63
CA ILE A 114 -11.38 18.33 -4.28
C ILE A 114 -12.55 18.14 -3.33
N ASN A 115 -13.77 18.44 -3.79
CA ASN A 115 -14.98 18.18 -3.03
C ASN A 115 -15.56 16.84 -3.51
N GLU A 116 -15.61 15.87 -2.61
CA GLU A 116 -16.12 14.52 -2.87
C GLU A 116 -17.46 14.32 -2.17
N ASN A 117 -18.43 13.78 -2.92
CA ASN A 117 -19.76 13.48 -2.41
C ASN A 117 -19.85 11.98 -2.11
N ILE A 118 -19.77 11.61 -0.83
CA ILE A 118 -19.81 10.21 -0.39
C ILE A 118 -21.27 9.82 -0.10
N SER A 119 -21.83 8.96 -0.93
CA SER A 119 -23.17 8.41 -0.68
C SER A 119 -23.15 7.50 0.54
N VAL A 120 -24.01 7.77 1.52
CA VAL A 120 -24.12 6.98 2.76
C VAL A 120 -25.40 6.15 2.70
N ALA A 121 -25.29 4.82 2.82
CA ALA A 121 -26.45 3.94 2.80
C ALA A 121 -27.42 4.29 3.94
N GLY A 122 -28.68 4.57 3.58
CA GLY A 122 -29.72 4.95 4.53
C GLY A 122 -29.57 6.35 5.14
N GLY A 123 -28.63 7.18 4.67
CA GLY A 123 -28.35 8.50 5.22
C GLY A 123 -28.22 9.59 4.15
N SER A 124 -27.93 10.81 4.60
CA SER A 124 -27.57 11.92 3.72
C SER A 124 -26.15 11.76 3.20
N THR A 125 -25.91 12.18 1.96
CA THR A 125 -24.57 12.27 1.37
C THR A 125 -23.62 13.06 2.26
N TYR A 126 -22.44 12.51 2.52
CA TYR A 126 -21.38 13.17 3.26
C TYR A 126 -20.47 13.93 2.30
N GLN A 127 -20.34 15.24 2.51
CA GLN A 127 -19.49 16.11 1.71
C GLN A 127 -18.08 16.12 2.31
N LEU A 128 -17.14 15.43 1.66
CA LEU A 128 -15.74 15.40 2.06
C LEU A 128 -14.96 16.45 1.28
N LYS A 129 -14.14 17.23 1.99
CA LYS A 129 -13.21 18.18 1.39
C LYS A 129 -11.78 17.63 1.49
N VAL A 130 -11.22 17.23 0.35
CA VAL A 130 -9.83 16.77 0.27
C VAL A 130 -8.95 17.97 -0.08
N MET A 131 -8.07 18.35 0.84
CA MET A 131 -7.09 19.42 0.62
C MET A 131 -5.74 18.82 0.24
N ARG A 132 -5.04 19.45 -0.70
CA ARG A 132 -3.73 19.02 -1.18
C ARG A 132 -2.75 20.19 -1.23
N ALA A 133 -1.62 20.04 -0.55
CA ALA A 133 -0.43 20.87 -0.70
C ALA A 133 0.43 20.33 -1.86
N VAL A 134 1.49 21.05 -2.22
CA VAL A 134 2.48 20.56 -3.20
C VAL A 134 3.13 19.26 -2.73
N ASN A 135 3.31 19.11 -1.40
CA ASN A 135 3.91 17.93 -0.78
C ASN A 135 2.93 16.77 -0.58
N GLY A 136 1.64 16.91 -0.92
CA GLY A 136 0.68 15.81 -0.82
C GLY A 136 -0.66 16.15 -0.17
N VAL A 137 -1.44 15.09 0.13
CA VAL A 137 -2.79 15.20 0.69
C VAL A 137 -2.71 15.56 2.17
N ILE A 138 -3.54 16.51 2.60
CA ILE A 138 -3.63 16.88 4.01
C ILE A 138 -4.40 15.79 4.77
N LEU A 139 -3.71 15.10 5.68
CA LEU A 139 -4.29 14.05 6.53
C LEU A 139 -4.86 14.59 7.83
N TYR A 140 -4.25 15.65 8.37
CA TYR A 140 -4.59 16.19 9.68
C TYR A 140 -4.39 17.70 9.73
N THR A 141 -5.31 18.38 10.39
CA THR A 141 -5.24 19.81 10.72
C THR A 141 -5.60 20.00 12.20
N GLY A 142 -4.63 20.38 13.02
CA GLY A 142 -4.83 20.68 14.44
C GLY A 142 -3.77 21.67 14.93
N GLU A 143 -2.97 21.29 15.94
CA GLU A 143 -1.76 22.04 16.33
C GLU A 143 -0.79 22.18 15.13
N ASN A 144 -0.71 21.14 14.30
CA ASN A 144 0.04 21.13 13.05
C ASN A 144 -0.88 20.71 11.89
N THR A 145 -0.54 21.15 10.68
CA THR A 145 -1.13 20.66 9.43
C THR A 145 -0.16 19.67 8.79
N ILE A 146 -0.59 18.42 8.59
CA ILE A 146 0.27 17.34 8.07
C ILE A 146 -0.18 16.92 6.68
N ALA A 147 0.74 16.99 5.71
CA ALA A 147 0.60 16.43 4.38
C ALA A 147 1.32 15.08 4.26
N MET A 148 0.82 14.20 3.39
CA MET A 148 1.43 12.91 3.03
C MET A 148 1.47 12.76 1.50
N ASP A 149 2.63 12.35 0.96
CA ASP A 149 2.82 12.07 -0.47
C ASP A 149 2.40 10.66 -0.91
#